data_AF-A0A975N631-F1
#
_entry.id   AF-A0A975N631-F1
#
_cell.length_a   1.000
_cell.length_b   1.000
_cell.length_c   1.000
_cell.angle_alpha   90.00
_cell.angle_beta   90.00
_cell.angle_gamma   90.00
#
_symmetry.space_group_name_H-M   'P 1'
#
loop_
_entity.id
_entity.type
_entity.pdbx_description
1 polymer ?
#
loop_
_entity_poly.entity_id
_entity_poly.type
_entity_poly.pdbx_seq_one_letter_code
_entity_poly.pdbx_strand_id
1 'polypeptide(L)'
;MSSPAAFLRQEAAAMLTRLDRVRPFVVHETMVAAAAPAPAAMSAVERLLLDGRGALRTGIGAFVDWLTGPGATAPAHEQQRRFTVLRLAFNDILSQFDLFTEAMTQRSEHETGVWLSGLDMLAADALRLARTEFAAPPVLCYLARGPGAAIRRARTRLPGGAANPVALIRVPRERMVGHGIASSLVHEVGHQAAALLGLVDSLRGELDGRIAREGPAAREVWNAWRTWVSEIVADLWSVAKLGVCATLGLIGVVSLPRRFVFRPGGTDPHPVPWLRVQLSCALGRALYPDPQWDALAGLWTRLYPPELIPEPLARTYATLSRSAPAVADALLAHCPPALGGESLGAAVRVPSRAPEKLLDRFDRWRARPAGLVEAAPTLAFAVIGQARSAGLITPSHEARLLSDLLTGWAVRSSLDTSVLCAKASSPPVPLLMRS
;
A
#
# COMPACT_ATOMS: atom_id res chain seq x y z
N MET A 1 -35.73 13.12 40.90
CA MET A 1 -34.58 13.03 39.96
C MET A 1 -34.39 11.56 39.62
N SER A 2 -34.18 11.19 38.34
CA SER A 2 -33.95 9.79 37.95
C SER A 2 -32.69 9.24 38.64
N SER A 3 -32.72 8.00 39.13
CA SER A 3 -31.53 7.38 39.71
C SER A 3 -30.40 7.30 38.68
N PRO A 4 -29.12 7.35 39.10
CA PRO A 4 -27.98 7.18 38.18
C PRO A 4 -28.09 5.91 37.32
N ALA A 5 -28.54 4.80 37.92
CA ALA A 5 -28.78 3.54 37.21
C ALA A 5 -29.88 3.67 36.13
N ALA A 6 -30.97 4.38 36.43
CA ALA A 6 -32.05 4.61 35.45
C ALA A 6 -31.58 5.47 34.27
N PHE A 7 -30.78 6.50 34.54
CA PHE A 7 -30.15 7.34 33.50
C PHE A 7 -29.19 6.52 32.63
N LEU A 8 -28.27 5.76 33.23
CA LEU A 8 -27.30 4.95 32.49
C LEU A 8 -27.94 3.83 31.66
N ARG A 9 -29.07 3.28 32.11
CA ARG A 9 -29.86 2.33 31.32
C ARG A 9 -30.46 2.99 30.08
N GLN A 10 -30.95 4.23 30.19
CA GLN A 10 -31.44 4.99 29.02
C GLN A 10 -30.30 5.28 28.04
N GLU A 11 -29.13 5.68 28.55
CA GLU A 11 -27.94 5.91 27.71
C GLU A 11 -27.46 4.62 27.01
N ALA A 12 -27.48 3.47 27.70
CA ALA A 12 -27.18 2.18 27.10
C ALA A 12 -28.17 1.78 25.99
N ALA A 13 -29.47 2.02 26.20
CA ALA A 13 -30.50 1.79 25.18
C ALA A 13 -30.35 2.72 23.97
N ALA A 14 -30.01 4.00 24.20
CA ALA A 14 -29.69 4.95 23.13
C ALA A 14 -28.45 4.51 22.33
N MET A 15 -27.43 3.98 23.01
CA MET A 15 -26.22 3.45 22.37
C MET A 15 -26.55 2.24 21.47
N LEU A 16 -27.36 1.29 21.94
CA LEU A 16 -27.85 0.17 21.12
C LEU A 16 -28.61 0.66 19.88
N THR A 17 -29.49 1.65 20.06
CA THR A 17 -30.27 2.23 18.95
C THR A 17 -29.36 2.86 17.89
N ARG A 18 -28.27 3.52 18.30
CA ARG A 18 -27.27 4.08 17.37
C ARG A 18 -26.42 2.99 16.72
N LEU A 19 -26.04 1.95 17.47
CA LEU A 19 -25.30 0.80 16.96
C LEU A 19 -26.08 0.08 15.85
N ASP A 20 -27.41 -0.02 15.98
CA ASP A 20 -28.30 -0.62 14.96
C ASP A 20 -28.43 0.20 13.67
N ARG A 21 -27.99 1.47 13.68
CA ARG A 21 -27.93 2.30 12.46
C ARG A 21 -26.69 2.03 11.62
N VAL A 22 -25.65 1.40 12.16
CA VAL A 22 -24.47 0.99 11.41
C VAL A 22 -24.84 -0.24 10.59
N ARG A 23 -25.11 -0.05 9.29
CA ARG A 23 -25.54 -1.11 8.37
C ARG A 23 -24.35 -1.69 7.60
N PRO A 24 -24.40 -2.98 7.19
CA PRO A 24 -23.43 -3.55 6.26
C PRO A 24 -23.36 -2.74 4.96
N PHE A 25 -22.16 -2.54 4.41
CA PHE A 25 -21.93 -1.79 3.16
C PHE A 25 -22.67 -2.43 2.00
N VAL A 26 -22.74 -3.77 1.95
CA VAL A 26 -23.46 -4.53 0.92
C VAL A 26 -24.96 -4.21 0.81
N VAL A 27 -25.54 -3.53 1.81
CA VAL A 27 -26.97 -3.18 1.84
C VAL A 27 -27.23 -1.73 1.39
N HIS A 28 -26.23 -0.83 1.47
CA HIS A 28 -26.48 0.61 1.29
C HIS A 28 -25.49 1.35 0.38
N GLU A 29 -24.33 0.76 0.07
CA GLU A 29 -23.41 1.34 -0.91
C GLU A 29 -23.81 0.95 -2.33
N THR A 30 -23.77 1.93 -3.25
CA THR A 30 -24.26 1.76 -4.62
C THR A 30 -23.11 1.86 -5.62
N MET A 31 -22.48 0.74 -5.94
CA MET A 31 -21.38 0.67 -6.90
C MET A 31 -21.68 -0.30 -8.04
N VAL A 32 -21.16 0.00 -9.23
CA VAL A 32 -21.19 -0.97 -10.34
C VAL A 32 -20.29 -2.16 -10.03
N ALA A 33 -20.58 -3.33 -10.58
CA ALA A 33 -19.85 -4.57 -10.26
C ALA A 33 -18.33 -4.46 -10.54
N ALA A 34 -17.92 -3.67 -11.53
CA ALA A 34 -16.51 -3.42 -11.82
C ALA A 34 -15.83 -2.50 -10.80
N ALA A 35 -16.58 -1.64 -10.10
CA ALA A 35 -16.05 -0.76 -9.05
C ALA A 35 -15.96 -1.46 -7.68
N ALA A 36 -16.63 -2.61 -7.53
CA ALA A 36 -16.67 -3.35 -6.28
C ALA A 36 -15.27 -3.79 -5.84
N PRO A 37 -14.95 -3.69 -4.53
CA PRO A 37 -13.75 -4.30 -3.98
C PRO A 37 -13.70 -5.80 -4.26
N ALA A 38 -12.50 -6.37 -4.23
CA ALA A 38 -12.34 -7.82 -4.29
C ALA A 38 -13.18 -8.50 -3.19
N PRO A 39 -13.83 -9.65 -3.47
CA PRO A 39 -14.70 -10.32 -2.49
C PRO A 39 -14.03 -10.62 -1.16
N ALA A 40 -12.73 -10.95 -1.17
CA ALA A 40 -11.94 -11.16 0.03
C ALA A 40 -11.78 -9.89 0.87
N ALA A 41 -11.60 -8.73 0.24
CA ALA A 41 -11.51 -7.44 0.93
C ALA A 41 -12.86 -7.05 1.55
N MET A 42 -13.94 -7.12 0.76
CA MET A 42 -15.31 -6.84 1.23
C MET A 42 -15.68 -7.75 2.40
N SER A 43 -15.47 -9.06 2.27
CA SER A 43 -15.79 -10.03 3.32
C SER A 43 -15.00 -9.80 4.60
N ALA A 44 -13.72 -9.42 4.48
CA ALA A 44 -12.86 -9.19 5.65
C ALA A 44 -13.24 -7.90 6.40
N VAL A 45 -13.62 -6.85 5.68
CA VAL A 45 -14.15 -5.59 6.25
C VAL A 45 -15.50 -5.83 6.93
N GLU A 46 -16.45 -6.48 6.24
CA GLU A 46 -17.78 -6.78 6.80
C GLU A 46 -17.67 -7.65 8.05
N ARG A 47 -16.81 -8.67 8.05
CA ARG A 47 -16.60 -9.52 9.22
C ARG A 47 -16.08 -8.74 10.42
N LEU A 48 -15.07 -7.87 10.23
CA LEU A 48 -14.55 -7.01 11.30
C LEU A 48 -15.69 -6.19 11.95
N LEU A 49 -16.52 -5.54 11.12
CA LEU A 49 -17.59 -4.68 11.60
C LEU A 49 -18.71 -5.47 12.28
N LEU A 50 -19.08 -6.63 11.73
CA LEU A 50 -20.07 -7.53 12.32
C LEU A 50 -19.62 -8.07 13.68
N ASP A 51 -18.37 -8.54 13.78
CA ASP A 51 -17.81 -9.09 15.01
C ASP A 51 -17.72 -8.02 16.10
N GLY A 52 -17.21 -6.83 15.75
CA GLY A 52 -17.13 -5.69 16.68
C GLY A 52 -18.51 -5.27 17.19
N ARG A 53 -19.50 -5.19 16.30
CA ARG A 53 -20.88 -4.85 16.65
C ARG A 53 -21.53 -5.92 17.54
N GLY A 54 -21.31 -7.20 17.25
CA GLY A 54 -21.81 -8.32 18.05
C GLY A 54 -21.22 -8.33 19.46
N ALA A 55 -19.92 -8.10 19.58
CA ALA A 55 -19.23 -8.00 20.88
C ALA A 55 -19.77 -6.82 21.71
N LEU A 56 -19.92 -5.63 21.11
CA LEU A 56 -20.45 -4.47 21.83
C LEU A 56 -21.92 -4.66 22.23
N ARG A 57 -22.76 -5.23 21.36
CA ARG A 57 -24.16 -5.54 21.69
C ARG A 57 -24.25 -6.45 22.91
N THR A 58 -23.43 -7.51 22.94
CA THR A 58 -23.34 -8.44 24.07
C THR A 58 -22.88 -7.73 25.34
N GLY A 59 -21.85 -6.88 25.24
CA GLY A 59 -21.34 -6.09 26.38
C GLY A 59 -22.36 -5.09 26.94
N ILE A 60 -23.12 -4.43 26.07
CA ILE A 60 -24.20 -3.52 26.51
C ILE A 60 -25.33 -4.31 27.17
N GLY A 61 -25.74 -5.45 26.59
CA GLY A 61 -26.75 -6.33 27.20
C GLY A 61 -26.34 -6.77 28.61
N ALA A 62 -25.12 -7.31 28.75
CA ALA A 62 -24.58 -7.72 30.05
C ALA A 62 -24.51 -6.55 31.06
N PHE A 63 -24.20 -5.33 30.60
CA PHE A 63 -24.19 -4.15 31.46
C PHE A 63 -25.60 -3.75 31.91
N VAL A 64 -26.60 -3.81 31.03
CA VAL A 64 -28.00 -3.55 31.37
C VAL A 64 -28.52 -4.59 32.36
N ASP A 65 -28.26 -5.88 32.12
CA ASP A 65 -28.63 -6.96 33.03
C ASP A 65 -27.98 -6.77 34.41
N TRP A 66 -26.68 -6.44 34.43
CA TRP A 66 -25.96 -6.11 35.65
C TRP A 66 -26.57 -4.91 36.39
N LEU A 67 -26.94 -3.83 35.69
CA LEU A 67 -27.60 -2.66 36.27
C LEU A 67 -28.98 -2.98 36.86
N THR A 68 -29.69 -3.99 36.32
CA THR A 68 -30.97 -4.45 36.88
C THR A 68 -30.82 -5.40 38.06
N GLY A 69 -29.65 -6.02 38.22
CA GLY A 69 -29.31 -6.89 39.34
C GLY A 69 -28.33 -6.24 40.33
N PRO A 70 -27.13 -6.83 40.55
CA PRO A 70 -26.21 -6.38 41.60
C PRO A 70 -25.63 -4.98 41.35
N GLY A 71 -25.65 -4.49 40.10
CA GLY A 71 -25.21 -3.15 39.76
C GLY A 71 -26.17 -2.04 40.17
N ALA A 72 -27.42 -2.36 40.49
CA ALA A 72 -28.44 -1.38 40.89
C ALA A 72 -28.05 -0.60 42.14
N THR A 73 -27.40 -1.27 43.10
CA THR A 73 -26.93 -0.70 44.37
C THR A 73 -25.45 -0.32 44.36
N ALA A 74 -24.73 -0.58 43.26
CA ALA A 74 -23.33 -0.20 43.13
C ALA A 74 -23.17 1.33 43.17
N PRO A 75 -22.03 1.85 43.65
CA PRO A 75 -21.76 3.28 43.63
C PRO A 75 -21.88 3.87 42.21
N ALA A 76 -22.48 5.05 42.08
CA ALA A 76 -22.72 5.68 40.77
C ALA A 76 -21.45 5.84 39.92
N HIS A 77 -20.30 6.09 40.55
CA HIS A 77 -19.02 6.21 39.85
C HIS A 77 -18.56 4.87 39.23
N GLU A 78 -18.89 3.72 39.84
CA GLU A 78 -18.60 2.41 39.27
C GLU A 78 -19.51 2.12 38.07
N GLN A 79 -20.82 2.41 38.21
CA GLN A 79 -21.78 2.30 37.10
C GLN A 79 -21.31 3.14 35.90
N GLN A 80 -20.93 4.40 36.15
CA GLN A 80 -20.40 5.32 35.14
C GLN A 80 -19.10 4.80 34.52
N ARG A 81 -18.16 4.27 35.33
CA ARG A 81 -16.90 3.71 34.83
C ARG A 81 -17.14 2.56 33.85
N ARG A 82 -17.99 1.60 34.22
CA ARG A 82 -18.34 0.46 33.35
C ARG A 82 -19.01 0.92 32.06
N PHE A 83 -19.97 1.85 32.16
CA PHE A 83 -20.60 2.44 30.98
C PHE A 83 -19.60 3.17 30.06
N THR A 84 -18.65 3.90 30.63
CA THR A 84 -17.65 4.66 29.86
C THR A 84 -16.76 3.74 29.02
N VAL A 85 -16.42 2.54 29.51
CA VAL A 85 -15.69 1.54 28.73
C VAL A 85 -16.49 1.13 27.47
N LEU A 86 -17.80 0.89 27.61
CA LEU A 86 -18.68 0.59 26.47
C LEU A 86 -18.76 1.77 25.50
N ARG A 87 -18.82 3.01 26.03
CA ARG A 87 -18.86 4.22 25.21
C ARG A 87 -17.58 4.42 24.39
N LEU A 88 -16.42 4.10 24.97
CA LEU A 88 -15.14 4.13 24.25
C LEU A 88 -15.12 3.07 23.14
N ALA A 89 -15.54 1.83 23.44
CA ALA A 89 -15.65 0.78 22.44
C ALA A 89 -16.63 1.12 21.30
N PHE A 90 -17.74 1.79 21.62
CA PHE A 90 -18.67 2.31 20.61
C PHE A 90 -18.01 3.33 19.68
N ASN A 91 -17.25 4.29 20.22
CA ASN A 91 -16.54 5.27 19.42
C ASN A 91 -15.43 4.63 18.56
N ASP A 92 -14.77 3.59 19.07
CA ASP A 92 -13.79 2.82 18.30
C ASP A 92 -14.44 2.14 17.09
N ILE A 93 -15.61 1.51 17.27
CA ILE A 93 -16.37 0.89 16.17
C ILE A 93 -16.80 1.93 15.14
N LEU A 94 -17.28 3.10 15.56
CA LEU A 94 -17.63 4.17 14.63
C LEU A 94 -16.40 4.66 13.85
N SER A 95 -15.26 4.82 14.52
CA SER A 95 -14.02 5.24 13.86
C SER A 95 -13.52 4.20 12.85
N GLN A 96 -13.69 2.91 13.14
CA GLN A 96 -13.42 1.83 12.19
C GLN A 96 -14.40 1.86 11.01
N PHE A 97 -15.69 2.08 11.27
CA PHE A 97 -16.71 2.18 10.23
C PHE A 97 -16.41 3.35 9.29
N ASP A 98 -16.21 4.56 9.83
CA ASP A 98 -15.94 5.77 9.06
C ASP A 98 -14.70 5.64 8.17
N LEU A 99 -13.66 4.96 8.65
CA LEU A 99 -12.47 4.64 7.86
C LEU A 99 -12.80 3.85 6.58
N PHE A 100 -13.65 2.83 6.70
CA PHE A 100 -14.01 2.00 5.55
C PHE A 100 -15.10 2.65 4.70
N THR A 101 -16.01 3.42 5.29
CA THR A 101 -17.00 4.21 4.56
C THR A 101 -16.33 5.15 3.57
N GLU A 102 -15.26 5.86 3.98
CA GLU A 102 -14.50 6.72 3.06
C GLU A 102 -14.01 5.96 1.82
N ALA A 103 -13.52 4.73 1.99
CA ALA A 103 -13.04 3.91 0.89
C ALA A 103 -14.15 3.27 0.04
N MET A 104 -15.26 2.89 0.68
CA MET A 104 -16.39 2.23 0.03
C MET A 104 -17.27 3.21 -0.75
N THR A 105 -17.62 4.36 -0.16
CA THR A 105 -18.49 5.36 -0.81
C THR A 105 -17.88 5.89 -2.11
N GLN A 106 -16.56 6.04 -2.17
CA GLN A 106 -15.87 6.48 -3.39
C GLN A 106 -15.99 5.47 -4.55
N ARG A 107 -16.33 4.20 -4.27
CA ARG A 107 -16.62 3.21 -5.33
C ARG A 107 -17.92 3.51 -6.07
N SER A 108 -18.79 4.32 -5.49
CA SER A 108 -20.03 4.80 -6.09
C SER A 108 -19.82 5.99 -7.03
N GLU A 109 -18.63 6.61 -7.04
CA GLU A 109 -18.31 7.71 -7.95
C GLU A 109 -18.11 7.22 -9.39
N HIS A 110 -18.73 7.92 -10.35
CA HIS A 110 -18.62 7.60 -11.78
C HIS A 110 -17.16 7.61 -12.26
N GLU A 111 -16.77 6.58 -13.02
CA GLU A 111 -15.40 6.25 -13.49
C GLU A 111 -14.38 5.98 -12.38
N THR A 112 -14.29 6.87 -11.40
CA THR A 112 -13.39 6.81 -10.25
C THR A 112 -13.47 5.48 -9.51
N GLY A 113 -14.67 4.99 -9.23
CA GLY A 113 -14.84 3.72 -8.52
C GLY A 113 -14.27 2.53 -9.27
N VAL A 114 -14.38 2.52 -10.60
CA VAL A 114 -13.82 1.47 -11.46
C VAL A 114 -12.29 1.53 -11.48
N TRP A 115 -11.73 2.74 -11.60
CA TRP A 115 -10.27 2.92 -11.54
C TRP A 115 -9.69 2.50 -10.19
N LEU A 116 -10.38 2.78 -9.07
CA LEU A 116 -9.96 2.30 -7.75
C LEU A 116 -9.88 0.77 -7.69
N SER A 117 -10.81 0.06 -8.33
CA SER A 117 -10.75 -1.41 -8.43
C SER A 117 -9.57 -1.88 -9.29
N GLY A 118 -9.30 -1.20 -10.40
CA GLY A 118 -8.09 -1.43 -11.20
C GLY A 118 -6.79 -1.20 -10.41
N LEU A 119 -6.77 -0.20 -9.53
CA LEU A 119 -5.63 0.07 -8.63
C LEU A 119 -5.50 -0.99 -7.53
N ASP A 120 -6.60 -1.54 -7.01
CA ASP A 120 -6.55 -2.69 -6.09
C ASP A 120 -5.83 -3.88 -6.73
N MET A 121 -6.12 -4.13 -8.01
CA MET A 121 -5.49 -5.21 -8.77
C MET A 121 -4.00 -4.93 -9.00
N LEU A 122 -3.63 -3.68 -9.30
CA LEU A 122 -2.23 -3.28 -9.40
C LEU A 122 -1.49 -3.51 -8.07
N ALA A 123 -2.08 -3.09 -6.96
CA ALA A 123 -1.49 -3.23 -5.64
C ALA A 123 -1.37 -4.71 -5.21
N ALA A 124 -2.40 -5.52 -5.47
CA ALA A 124 -2.38 -6.96 -5.23
C ALA A 124 -1.32 -7.68 -6.08
N ASP A 125 -1.18 -7.31 -7.35
CA ASP A 125 -0.12 -7.85 -8.22
C ASP A 125 1.28 -7.47 -7.74
N ALA A 126 1.44 -6.24 -7.22
CA ALA A 126 2.70 -5.74 -6.67
C ALA A 126 3.13 -6.45 -5.36
N LEU A 127 2.20 -7.05 -4.61
CA LEU A 127 2.52 -7.86 -3.43
C LEU A 127 3.12 -9.22 -3.77
N ARG A 128 2.88 -9.76 -4.97
CA ARG A 128 3.33 -11.11 -5.33
C ARG A 128 4.86 -11.16 -5.44
N LEU A 129 5.48 -12.23 -4.96
CA LEU A 129 6.88 -12.56 -5.29
C LEU A 129 6.91 -13.77 -6.21
N ALA A 130 7.95 -13.87 -7.03
CA ALA A 130 8.02 -14.91 -8.05
C ALA A 130 8.31 -16.31 -7.45
N ARG A 131 9.06 -16.35 -6.35
CA ARG A 131 9.61 -17.60 -5.76
C ARG A 131 9.17 -17.84 -4.32
N THR A 132 8.56 -16.84 -3.69
CA THR A 132 8.14 -16.91 -2.29
C THR A 132 6.65 -16.67 -2.21
N GLU A 133 5.93 -17.64 -1.67
CA GLU A 133 4.54 -17.45 -1.31
C GLU A 133 4.45 -17.01 0.15
N PHE A 134 3.65 -15.96 0.39
CA PHE A 134 3.21 -15.60 1.72
C PHE A 134 1.74 -15.22 1.64
N ALA A 135 1.03 -15.33 2.77
CA ALA A 135 -0.38 -14.97 2.85
C ALA A 135 -0.54 -13.44 2.70
N ALA A 136 -0.66 -12.98 1.46
CA ALA A 136 -0.89 -11.58 1.12
C ALA A 136 -2.30 -11.16 1.60
N PRO A 137 -2.43 -10.04 2.33
CA PRO A 137 -3.74 -9.53 2.72
C PRO A 137 -4.50 -9.00 1.50
N PRO A 138 -5.84 -8.94 1.54
CA PRO A 138 -6.60 -8.16 0.58
C PRO A 138 -6.18 -6.68 0.63
N VAL A 139 -6.26 -6.00 -0.50
CA VAL A 139 -5.88 -4.58 -0.63
C VAL A 139 -7.11 -3.76 -0.99
N LEU A 140 -7.20 -2.55 -0.46
CA LEU A 140 -8.25 -1.59 -0.77
C LEU A 140 -7.63 -0.20 -0.99
N CYS A 141 -7.76 0.33 -2.19
CA CYS A 141 -7.35 1.68 -2.56
C CYS A 141 -8.50 2.65 -2.34
N TYR A 142 -8.18 3.86 -1.92
CA TYR A 142 -9.12 4.97 -1.85
C TYR A 142 -8.40 6.29 -2.09
N LEU A 143 -9.15 7.32 -2.42
CA LEU A 143 -8.64 8.65 -2.71
C LEU A 143 -8.65 9.54 -1.47
N ALA A 144 -7.66 10.40 -1.39
CA ALA A 144 -7.71 11.55 -0.52
C ALA A 144 -7.02 12.75 -1.17
N ARG A 145 -7.31 13.95 -0.65
CA ARG A 145 -6.49 15.13 -0.93
C ARG A 145 -5.24 15.08 -0.06
N GLY A 146 -4.06 15.31 -0.64
CA GLY A 146 -2.83 15.36 0.13
C GLY A 146 -1.58 15.20 -0.73
N PRO A 147 -0.39 15.43 -0.15
CA PRO A 147 0.86 15.53 -0.90
C PRO A 147 1.34 14.19 -1.48
N GLY A 148 0.82 13.05 -1.02
CA GLY A 148 1.30 11.74 -1.42
C GLY A 148 0.42 10.58 -0.94
N ALA A 149 0.71 9.41 -1.50
CA ALA A 149 0.11 8.16 -1.07
C ALA A 149 0.47 7.85 0.39
N ALA A 150 -0.31 6.96 1.01
CA ALA A 150 0.00 6.47 2.35
C ALA A 150 -0.70 5.13 2.57
N ILE A 151 -0.09 4.24 3.33
CA ILE A 151 -0.67 2.96 3.69
C ILE A 151 -1.03 2.86 5.17
N ARG A 152 -2.23 2.36 5.43
CA ARG A 152 -2.54 1.67 6.68
C ARG A 152 -2.45 0.16 6.44
N ARG A 153 -1.32 -0.40 6.83
CA ARG A 153 -1.00 -1.82 6.61
C ARG A 153 -2.04 -2.75 7.25
N ALA A 154 -2.30 -3.88 6.60
CA ALA A 154 -3.03 -4.97 7.21
C ALA A 154 -2.29 -5.49 8.45
N ARG A 155 -3.03 -6.13 9.36
CA ARG A 155 -2.53 -6.71 10.62
C ARG A 155 -1.92 -5.70 11.59
N THR A 156 -2.07 -4.40 11.34
CA THR A 156 -1.81 -3.33 12.31
C THR A 156 -3.07 -3.03 13.11
N ARG A 157 -2.93 -2.38 14.27
CA ARG A 157 -4.08 -2.10 15.15
C ARG A 157 -4.91 -0.93 14.61
N LEU A 158 -6.22 -1.14 14.51
CA LEU A 158 -7.22 -0.10 14.34
C LEU A 158 -7.58 0.53 15.70
N PRO A 159 -8.32 1.66 15.74
CA PRO A 159 -8.98 2.12 16.96
C PRO A 159 -9.70 0.95 17.66
N GLY A 160 -9.62 0.85 18.99
CA GLY A 160 -10.14 -0.32 19.72
C GLY A 160 -9.27 -1.58 19.68
N GLY A 161 -8.11 -1.56 18.99
CA GLY A 161 -7.10 -2.62 19.06
C GLY A 161 -7.29 -3.80 18.12
N ALA A 162 -8.41 -3.87 17.39
CA ALA A 162 -8.65 -4.90 16.39
C ALA A 162 -7.61 -4.87 15.26
N ALA A 163 -7.26 -6.03 14.71
CA ALA A 163 -6.32 -6.11 13.60
C ALA A 163 -6.98 -5.63 12.29
N ASN A 164 -6.31 -4.76 11.56
CA ASN A 164 -6.77 -4.27 10.27
C ASN A 164 -6.85 -5.41 9.25
N PRO A 165 -8.03 -5.74 8.70
CA PRO A 165 -8.23 -6.91 7.84
C PRO A 165 -7.64 -6.75 6.44
N VAL A 166 -7.44 -5.52 5.99
CA VAL A 166 -7.02 -5.19 4.62
C VAL A 166 -5.88 -4.18 4.63
N ALA A 167 -5.03 -4.20 3.60
CA ALA A 167 -4.06 -3.13 3.38
C ALA A 167 -4.81 -1.97 2.73
N LEU A 168 -5.04 -0.90 3.50
CA LEU A 168 -5.77 0.28 3.02
C LEU A 168 -4.76 1.29 2.48
N ILE A 169 -4.80 1.55 1.17
CA ILE A 169 -3.84 2.43 0.49
C ILE A 169 -4.55 3.69 0.00
N ARG A 170 -4.07 4.83 0.50
CA ARG A 170 -4.52 6.15 0.10
C ARG A 170 -3.77 6.58 -1.15
N VAL A 171 -4.51 7.08 -2.13
CA VAL A 171 -4.02 7.50 -3.45
C VAL A 171 -4.39 8.96 -3.67
N PRO A 172 -3.45 9.86 -4.07
CA PRO A 172 -3.78 11.26 -4.33
C PRO A 172 -4.75 11.40 -5.51
N ARG A 173 -5.87 12.10 -5.29
CA ARG A 173 -6.94 12.26 -6.29
C ARG A 173 -6.45 12.90 -7.59
N GLU A 174 -5.57 13.89 -7.49
CA GLU A 174 -5.03 14.63 -8.62
C GLU A 174 -3.98 13.85 -9.44
N ARG A 175 -3.61 12.64 -9.01
CA ARG A 175 -2.60 11.80 -9.67
C ARG A 175 -3.11 10.42 -10.02
N MET A 176 -4.41 10.16 -10.13
CA MET A 176 -4.96 8.80 -10.29
C MET A 176 -4.42 7.97 -11.46
N VAL A 177 -3.81 8.59 -12.48
CA VAL A 177 -3.35 7.92 -13.71
C VAL A 177 -1.94 8.38 -14.09
N GLY A 178 -1.10 7.45 -14.56
CA GLY A 178 0.28 7.70 -15.02
C GLY A 178 1.36 7.04 -14.15
N HIS A 179 2.64 7.15 -14.54
CA HIS A 179 3.74 6.53 -13.79
C HIS A 179 3.89 7.01 -12.33
N GLY A 180 3.49 8.25 -12.04
CA GLY A 180 3.58 8.84 -10.69
C GLY A 180 2.75 8.07 -9.67
N ILE A 181 1.56 7.61 -10.07
CA ILE A 181 0.65 6.89 -9.18
C ILE A 181 1.09 5.46 -8.95
N ALA A 182 1.59 4.79 -9.98
CA ALA A 182 2.10 3.44 -9.86
C ALA A 182 3.32 3.43 -8.95
N SER A 183 4.23 4.40 -9.11
CA SER A 183 5.39 4.53 -8.23
C SER A 183 4.98 4.68 -6.76
N SER A 184 4.12 5.66 -6.44
CA SER A 184 3.67 5.86 -5.06
C SER A 184 2.85 4.68 -4.51
N LEU A 185 1.94 4.11 -5.30
CA LEU A 185 1.13 2.96 -4.88
C LEU A 185 2.00 1.73 -4.61
N VAL A 186 2.95 1.41 -5.49
CA VAL A 186 3.82 0.25 -5.29
C VAL A 186 4.82 0.48 -4.16
N HIS A 187 5.20 1.73 -3.89
CA HIS A 187 5.98 2.09 -2.70
C HIS A 187 5.21 1.76 -1.42
N GLU A 188 3.95 2.17 -1.33
CA GLU A 188 3.06 1.82 -0.21
C GLU A 188 2.90 0.30 -0.06
N VAL A 189 2.75 -0.43 -1.18
CA VAL A 189 2.74 -1.90 -1.19
C VAL A 189 4.06 -2.47 -0.66
N GLY A 190 5.19 -1.85 -0.97
CA GLY A 190 6.51 -2.21 -0.46
C GLY A 190 6.58 -2.20 1.07
N HIS A 191 5.95 -1.22 1.73
CA HIS A 191 5.83 -1.23 3.19
C HIS A 191 5.00 -2.42 3.71
N GLN A 192 3.93 -2.79 3.03
CA GLN A 192 3.14 -3.97 3.40
C GLN A 192 3.96 -5.25 3.28
N ALA A 193 4.68 -5.42 2.17
CA ALA A 193 5.54 -6.58 1.97
C ALA A 193 6.69 -6.64 2.98
N ALA A 194 7.34 -5.50 3.24
CA ALA A 194 8.41 -5.39 4.24
C ALA A 194 7.94 -5.81 5.63
N ALA A 195 6.71 -5.46 6.01
CA ALA A 195 6.13 -5.88 7.28
C ALA A 195 5.82 -7.39 7.32
N LEU A 196 5.31 -7.97 6.23
CA LEU A 196 4.99 -9.40 6.16
C LEU A 196 6.23 -10.29 6.21
N LEU A 197 7.36 -9.79 5.71
CA LEU A 197 8.64 -10.49 5.66
C LEU A 197 9.59 -10.11 6.80
N GLY A 198 9.19 -9.22 7.71
CA GLY A 198 10.04 -8.74 8.81
C GLY A 198 11.33 -8.04 8.34
N LEU A 199 11.31 -7.42 7.14
CA LEU A 199 12.54 -6.94 6.48
C LEU A 199 13.20 -5.79 7.23
N VAL A 200 12.43 -4.84 7.74
CA VAL A 200 12.98 -3.60 8.31
C VAL A 200 13.86 -3.90 9.52
N ASP A 201 13.38 -4.72 10.45
CA ASP A 201 14.13 -5.06 11.66
C ASP A 201 15.31 -5.99 11.34
N SER A 202 15.12 -6.94 10.43
CA SER A 202 16.18 -7.83 9.93
C SER A 202 17.32 -7.04 9.27
N LEU A 203 16.99 -6.07 8.41
CA LEU A 203 17.96 -5.20 7.74
C LEU A 203 18.65 -4.24 8.71
N ARG A 204 17.95 -3.71 9.71
CA ARG A 204 18.58 -2.88 10.74
C ARG A 204 19.67 -3.65 11.48
N GLY A 205 19.41 -4.91 11.84
CA GLY A 205 20.41 -5.78 12.47
C GLY A 205 21.65 -5.98 11.61
N GLU A 206 21.46 -6.21 10.31
CA GLU A 206 22.57 -6.34 9.34
C GLU A 206 23.38 -5.03 9.23
N LEU A 207 22.70 -3.90 9.09
CA LEU A 207 23.34 -2.58 9.00
C LEU A 207 24.06 -2.22 10.30
N ASP A 208 23.50 -2.54 11.47
CA ASP A 208 24.13 -2.35 12.79
C ASP A 208 25.45 -3.14 12.89
N GLY A 209 25.43 -4.41 12.45
CA GLY A 209 26.64 -5.24 12.37
C GLY A 209 27.71 -4.65 11.44
N ARG A 210 27.30 -4.03 10.33
CA ARG A 210 28.22 -3.32 9.42
C ARG A 210 28.77 -2.05 10.06
N ILE A 211 27.92 -1.20 10.63
CA ILE A 211 28.31 0.04 11.33
C ILE A 211 29.36 -0.26 12.41
N ALA A 212 29.19 -1.33 13.18
CA ALA A 212 30.13 -1.70 14.26
C ALA A 212 31.56 -1.99 13.76
N ARG A 213 31.73 -2.39 12.49
CA ARG A 213 33.04 -2.76 11.90
C ARG A 213 33.72 -1.61 11.14
N GLU A 214 33.01 -0.51 10.93
CA GLU A 214 33.44 0.59 10.06
C GLU A 214 34.15 1.73 10.83
N GLY A 215 34.99 2.50 10.13
CA GLY A 215 35.63 3.71 10.68
C GLY A 215 34.61 4.83 10.98
N PRO A 216 34.95 5.83 11.83
CA PRO A 216 34.00 6.88 12.25
C PRO A 216 33.23 7.57 11.12
N ALA A 217 33.92 7.94 10.04
CA ALA A 217 33.29 8.62 8.89
C ALA A 217 32.32 7.71 8.12
N ALA A 218 32.66 6.42 7.95
CA ALA A 218 31.77 5.45 7.30
C ALA A 218 30.55 5.12 8.18
N ARG A 219 30.71 5.11 9.52
CA ARG A 219 29.60 4.91 10.46
C ARG A 219 28.50 5.94 10.32
N GLU A 220 28.83 7.23 10.19
CA GLU A 220 27.82 8.29 10.02
C GLU A 220 26.96 8.08 8.76
N VAL A 221 27.59 7.68 7.66
CA VAL A 221 26.93 7.40 6.38
C VAL A 221 25.98 6.21 6.51
N TRP A 222 26.45 5.09 7.08
CA TRP A 222 25.62 3.91 7.28
C TRP A 222 24.49 4.14 8.28
N ASN A 223 24.70 4.96 9.31
CA ASN A 223 23.65 5.36 10.25
C ASN A 223 22.52 6.14 9.57
N ALA A 224 22.84 7.03 8.60
CA ALA A 224 21.83 7.73 7.82
C ALA A 224 20.97 6.74 7.01
N TRP A 225 21.60 5.81 6.29
CA TRP A 225 20.88 4.78 5.52
C TRP A 225 20.05 3.85 6.38
N ARG A 226 20.58 3.45 7.55
CA ARG A 226 19.86 2.65 8.54
C ARG A 226 18.60 3.35 9.05
N THR A 227 18.64 4.67 9.22
CA THR A 227 17.49 5.47 9.68
C THR A 227 16.37 5.45 8.64
N TRP A 228 16.73 5.54 7.36
CA TRP A 228 15.79 5.58 6.24
C TRP A 228 15.40 4.21 5.67
N VAL A 229 15.87 3.11 6.27
CA VAL A 229 15.77 1.77 5.67
C VAL A 229 14.33 1.32 5.36
N SER A 230 13.33 1.76 6.14
CA SER A 230 11.92 1.47 5.85
C SER A 230 11.47 2.03 4.49
N GLU A 231 11.93 3.24 4.16
CA GLU A 231 11.61 3.94 2.91
C GLU A 231 12.42 3.39 1.74
N ILE A 232 13.69 3.05 2.01
CA ILE A 232 14.57 2.47 0.98
C ILE A 232 14.05 1.11 0.51
N VAL A 233 13.55 0.28 1.42
CA VAL A 233 12.94 -1.02 1.07
C VAL A 233 11.67 -0.83 0.22
N ALA A 234 10.85 0.17 0.53
CA ALA A 234 9.67 0.49 -0.26
C ALA A 234 10.02 1.03 -1.66
N ASP A 235 11.06 1.86 -1.77
CA ASP A 235 11.62 2.30 -3.07
C ASP A 235 12.21 1.13 -3.87
N LEU A 236 12.95 0.23 -3.23
CA LEU A 236 13.46 -1.01 -3.85
C LEU A 236 12.31 -1.84 -4.42
N TRP A 237 11.22 -2.00 -3.67
CA TRP A 237 10.03 -2.73 -4.11
C TRP A 237 9.43 -2.11 -5.38
N SER A 238 9.33 -0.78 -5.40
CA SER A 238 8.81 -0.01 -6.55
C SER A 238 9.68 -0.20 -7.79
N VAL A 239 11.00 -0.03 -7.65
CA VAL A 239 11.96 -0.22 -8.74
C VAL A 239 11.93 -1.66 -9.24
N ALA A 240 11.88 -2.64 -8.35
CA ALA A 240 11.82 -4.05 -8.71
C ALA A 240 10.59 -4.38 -9.56
N LYS A 241 9.42 -3.81 -9.24
CA LYS A 241 8.17 -4.09 -9.95
C LYS A 241 7.98 -3.28 -11.23
N LEU A 242 8.44 -2.03 -11.26
CA LEU A 242 8.10 -1.07 -12.31
C LEU A 242 9.29 -0.64 -13.17
N GLY A 243 10.53 -0.98 -12.78
CA GLY A 243 11.72 -0.51 -13.49
C GLY A 243 11.85 1.02 -13.45
N VAL A 244 12.27 1.63 -14.57
CA VAL A 244 12.51 3.09 -14.66
C VAL A 244 11.25 3.92 -14.37
N CYS A 245 10.07 3.34 -14.59
CA CYS A 245 8.78 3.95 -14.27
C CYS A 245 8.68 4.34 -12.79
N ALA A 246 9.25 3.55 -11.87
CA ALA A 246 9.27 3.90 -10.45
C ALA A 246 10.05 5.18 -10.19
N THR A 247 11.25 5.30 -10.74
CA THR A 247 12.14 6.45 -10.53
C THR A 247 11.60 7.72 -11.20
N LEU A 248 11.02 7.61 -12.39
CA LEU A 248 10.32 8.73 -13.03
C LEU A 248 9.12 9.21 -12.22
N GLY A 249 8.35 8.28 -11.66
CA GLY A 249 7.25 8.61 -10.76
C GLY A 249 7.74 9.30 -9.48
N LEU A 250 8.83 8.80 -8.89
CA LEU A 250 9.48 9.43 -7.74
C LEU A 250 9.92 10.86 -8.06
N ILE A 251 10.60 11.08 -9.20
CA ILE A 251 11.00 12.42 -9.67
C ILE A 251 9.76 13.33 -9.77
N GLY A 252 8.64 12.84 -10.30
CA GLY A 252 7.40 13.60 -10.36
C GLY A 252 6.85 14.01 -8.98
N VAL A 253 7.04 13.17 -7.95
CA VAL A 253 6.63 13.47 -6.57
C VAL A 253 7.56 14.51 -5.92
N VAL A 254 8.86 14.39 -6.14
CA VAL A 254 9.87 15.16 -5.39
C VAL A 254 10.48 16.34 -6.16
N SER A 255 10.01 16.62 -7.37
CA SER A 255 10.36 17.83 -8.14
C SER A 255 9.73 19.08 -7.50
N LEU A 256 10.39 19.59 -6.47
CA LEU A 256 9.96 20.74 -5.66
C LEU A 256 10.89 21.95 -5.88
N PRO A 257 10.51 23.16 -5.41
CA PRO A 257 11.46 24.26 -5.34
C PRO A 257 12.75 23.86 -4.62
N ARG A 258 13.90 24.31 -5.12
CA ARG A 258 15.26 23.93 -4.67
C ARG A 258 15.43 23.77 -3.16
N ARG A 259 14.87 24.71 -2.37
CA ARG A 259 14.96 24.70 -0.90
C ARG A 259 14.38 23.45 -0.24
N PHE A 260 13.44 22.76 -0.89
CA PHE A 260 12.82 21.54 -0.37
C PHE A 260 13.53 20.28 -0.89
N VAL A 261 14.22 20.37 -2.02
CA VAL A 261 14.94 19.22 -2.60
C VAL A 261 16.24 18.91 -1.86
N PHE A 262 16.91 19.94 -1.35
CA PHE A 262 18.18 19.82 -0.63
C PHE A 262 18.06 19.88 0.89
N ARG A 263 16.86 20.05 1.46
CA ARG A 263 16.72 20.22 2.91
C ARG A 263 16.31 18.91 3.56
N PRO A 264 17.06 18.42 4.57
CA PRO A 264 16.59 17.31 5.39
C PRO A 264 15.25 17.69 6.02
N GLY A 265 14.20 16.92 5.76
CA GLY A 265 12.97 17.04 6.53
C GLY A 265 13.28 16.53 7.93
N GLY A 266 13.26 17.38 8.95
CA GLY A 266 13.81 17.05 10.27
C GLY A 266 13.33 15.70 10.82
N THR A 267 12.02 15.44 10.79
CA THR A 267 11.39 14.17 11.19
C THR A 267 10.95 13.31 9.99
N ASP A 268 11.36 13.66 8.78
CA ASP A 268 10.98 12.93 7.57
C ASP A 268 11.72 11.57 7.56
N PRO A 269 11.01 10.43 7.53
CA PRO A 269 11.65 9.11 7.49
C PRO A 269 12.35 8.83 6.16
N HIS A 270 12.19 9.68 5.13
CA HIS A 270 12.80 9.47 3.83
C HIS A 270 14.21 10.04 3.74
N PRO A 271 15.06 9.47 2.85
CA PRO A 271 16.21 10.19 2.35
C PRO A 271 15.74 11.50 1.71
N VAL A 272 16.57 12.53 1.87
CA VAL A 272 16.35 13.85 1.26
C VAL A 272 16.08 13.68 -0.24
N PRO A 273 15.11 14.41 -0.83
CA PRO A 273 14.69 14.22 -2.22
C PRO A 273 15.83 14.04 -3.22
N TRP A 274 16.86 14.88 -3.13
CA TRP A 274 17.99 14.78 -4.06
C TRP A 274 18.70 13.42 -3.97
N LEU A 275 18.97 12.94 -2.75
CA LEU A 275 19.61 11.64 -2.50
C LEU A 275 18.68 10.47 -2.82
N ARG A 276 17.38 10.60 -2.55
CA ARG A 276 16.40 9.53 -2.80
C ARG A 276 16.34 9.15 -4.29
N VAL A 277 16.38 10.13 -5.19
CA VAL A 277 16.43 9.87 -6.63
C VAL A 277 17.74 9.17 -7.03
N GLN A 278 18.89 9.63 -6.52
CA GLN A 278 20.19 8.99 -6.78
C GLN A 278 20.22 7.54 -6.30
N LEU A 279 19.66 7.28 -5.10
CA LEU A 279 19.51 5.94 -4.56
C LEU A 279 18.58 5.08 -5.42
N SER A 280 17.45 5.61 -5.87
CA SER A 280 16.52 4.90 -6.75
C SER A 280 17.19 4.46 -8.06
N CYS A 281 18.03 5.32 -8.66
CA CYS A 281 18.85 4.95 -9.82
C CYS A 281 19.87 3.86 -9.49
N ALA A 282 20.52 3.91 -8.32
CA ALA A 282 21.47 2.88 -7.88
C ALA A 282 20.79 1.51 -7.68
N LEU A 283 19.61 1.48 -7.05
CA LEU A 283 18.78 0.28 -6.91
C LEU A 283 18.38 -0.28 -8.28
N GLY A 284 17.98 0.60 -9.21
CA GLY A 284 17.63 0.24 -10.57
C GLY A 284 18.79 -0.40 -11.32
N ARG A 285 19.98 0.21 -11.24
CA ARG A 285 21.21 -0.32 -11.86
C ARG A 285 21.57 -1.70 -11.32
N ALA A 286 21.42 -1.91 -10.02
CA ALA A 286 21.74 -3.19 -9.37
C ALA A 286 20.74 -4.31 -9.75
N LEU A 287 19.45 -4.00 -9.91
CA LEU A 287 18.43 -4.96 -10.32
C LEU A 287 18.43 -5.26 -11.82
N TYR A 288 18.57 -4.20 -12.62
CA TYR A 288 18.40 -4.18 -14.08
C TYR A 288 19.50 -3.32 -14.73
N PRO A 289 20.74 -3.83 -14.88
CA PRO A 289 21.86 -3.06 -15.41
C PRO A 289 21.56 -2.49 -16.81
N ASP A 290 21.60 -1.17 -16.94
CA ASP A 290 21.35 -0.44 -18.19
C ASP A 290 21.86 1.01 -18.09
N PRO A 291 22.38 1.64 -19.16
CA PRO A 291 22.83 3.04 -19.15
C PRO A 291 21.75 4.08 -18.79
N GLN A 292 20.46 3.75 -18.89
CA GLN A 292 19.35 4.67 -18.58
C GLN A 292 19.43 5.21 -17.15
N TRP A 293 19.96 4.43 -16.20
CA TRP A 293 20.05 4.84 -14.81
C TRP A 293 21.06 5.97 -14.62
N ASP A 294 22.18 5.91 -15.35
CA ASP A 294 23.19 6.97 -15.35
C ASP A 294 22.68 8.22 -16.06
N ALA A 295 21.97 8.03 -17.18
CA ALA A 295 21.32 9.12 -17.89
C ALA A 295 20.29 9.86 -17.01
N LEU A 296 19.48 9.12 -16.25
CA LEU A 296 18.46 9.66 -15.36
C LEU A 296 19.07 10.33 -14.12
N ALA A 297 20.08 9.71 -13.50
CA ALA A 297 20.84 10.32 -12.42
C ALA A 297 21.51 11.63 -12.87
N GLY A 298 22.09 11.65 -14.07
CA GLY A 298 22.69 12.85 -14.66
C GLY A 298 21.67 13.93 -15.00
N LEU A 299 20.48 13.56 -15.49
CA LEU A 299 19.36 14.50 -15.69
C LEU A 299 18.96 15.16 -14.38
N TRP A 300 18.78 14.38 -13.32
CA TRP A 300 18.41 14.90 -12.01
C TRP A 300 19.46 15.88 -11.45
N THR A 301 20.75 15.56 -11.59
CA THR A 301 21.86 16.45 -11.22
C THR A 301 21.84 17.75 -12.02
N ARG A 302 21.50 17.74 -13.32
CA ARG A 302 21.36 18.97 -14.11
C ARG A 302 20.16 19.83 -13.71
N LEU A 303 19.04 19.19 -13.33
CA LEU A 303 17.85 19.90 -12.85
C LEU A 303 18.08 20.49 -11.45
N TYR A 304 18.86 19.81 -10.61
CA TYR A 304 19.23 20.23 -9.26
C TYR A 304 20.75 20.16 -9.06
N PRO A 305 21.50 21.18 -9.55
CA PRO A 305 22.96 21.21 -9.49
C PRO A 305 23.47 21.15 -8.04
N PRO A 306 24.32 20.18 -7.67
CA PRO A 306 24.88 20.05 -6.32
C PRO A 306 25.70 21.25 -5.87
N GLU A 307 26.22 22.05 -6.81
CA GLU A 307 26.95 23.30 -6.57
C GLU A 307 26.08 24.36 -5.87
N LEU A 308 24.75 24.18 -5.88
CA LEU A 308 23.80 25.05 -5.19
C LEU A 308 23.52 24.61 -3.74
N ILE A 309 24.15 23.53 -3.28
CA ILE A 309 24.06 23.02 -1.91
C ILE A 309 25.13 23.74 -1.06
N PRO A 310 24.80 24.23 0.15
CA PRO A 310 25.80 24.80 1.05
C PRO A 310 26.94 23.81 1.36
N GLU A 311 28.16 24.32 1.36
CA GLU A 311 29.42 23.56 1.37
C GLU A 311 29.52 22.42 2.43
N PRO A 312 29.09 22.59 3.70
CA PRO A 312 29.09 21.48 4.66
C PRO A 312 28.14 20.34 4.27
N LEU A 313 26.95 20.68 3.75
CA LEU A 313 25.91 19.73 3.35
C LEU A 313 26.25 19.04 2.02
N ALA A 314 26.89 19.77 1.10
CA ALA A 314 27.33 19.25 -0.19
C ALA A 314 28.31 18.08 -0.01
N ARG A 315 29.27 18.19 0.91
CA ARG A 315 30.21 17.10 1.22
C ARG A 315 29.51 15.87 1.78
N THR A 316 28.55 16.04 2.69
CA THR A 316 27.76 14.93 3.23
C THR A 316 26.97 14.24 2.13
N TYR A 317 26.32 14.99 1.24
CA TYR A 317 25.53 14.40 0.15
C TYR A 317 26.39 13.73 -0.90
N ALA A 318 27.57 14.27 -1.21
CA ALA A 318 28.52 13.61 -2.09
C ALA A 318 28.96 12.25 -1.51
N THR A 319 29.24 12.18 -0.21
CA THR A 319 29.61 10.92 0.45
C THR A 319 28.44 9.93 0.49
N LEU A 320 27.24 10.37 0.85
CA LEU A 320 26.04 9.53 0.81
C LEU A 320 25.79 9.01 -0.61
N SER A 321 25.77 9.89 -1.61
CA SER A 321 25.56 9.51 -3.02
C SER A 321 26.57 8.47 -3.50
N ARG A 322 27.87 8.65 -3.20
CA ARG A 322 28.91 7.65 -3.52
C ARG A 322 28.71 6.30 -2.84
N SER A 323 28.09 6.27 -1.66
CA SER A 323 27.80 5.03 -0.93
C SER A 323 26.52 4.31 -1.39
N ALA A 324 25.65 4.97 -2.18
CA ALA A 324 24.37 4.41 -2.59
C ALA A 324 24.47 3.04 -3.32
N PRO A 325 25.45 2.78 -4.21
CA PRO A 325 25.64 1.45 -4.79
C PRO A 325 25.93 0.38 -3.74
N ALA A 326 26.81 0.65 -2.77
CA ALA A 326 27.14 -0.30 -1.71
C ALA A 326 25.95 -0.59 -0.77
N VAL A 327 25.03 0.37 -0.62
CA VAL A 327 23.76 0.18 0.09
C VAL A 327 22.83 -0.72 -0.72
N ALA A 328 22.69 -0.47 -2.02
CA ALA A 328 21.89 -1.31 -2.91
C ALA A 328 22.37 -2.77 -2.89
N ASP A 329 23.69 -2.98 -2.98
CA ASP A 329 24.29 -4.32 -2.92
C ASP A 329 24.00 -5.01 -1.58
N ALA A 330 24.13 -4.29 -0.47
CA ALA A 330 23.84 -4.83 0.86
C ALA A 330 22.37 -5.23 1.02
N LEU A 331 21.44 -4.42 0.49
CA LEU A 331 20.02 -4.74 0.51
C LEU A 331 19.70 -5.98 -0.32
N LEU A 332 20.26 -6.07 -1.53
CA LEU A 332 20.00 -7.18 -2.45
C LEU A 332 20.65 -8.49 -2.00
N ALA A 333 21.78 -8.41 -1.29
CA ALA A 333 22.47 -9.57 -0.72
C ALA A 333 21.85 -10.05 0.60
N HIS A 334 21.02 -9.24 1.27
CA HIS A 334 20.42 -9.60 2.54
C HIS A 334 19.51 -10.83 2.42
N CYS A 335 19.71 -11.83 3.27
CA CYS A 335 18.88 -13.04 3.34
C CYS A 335 18.01 -13.02 4.61
N PRO A 336 16.83 -12.39 4.57
CA PRO A 336 15.93 -12.36 5.73
C PRO A 336 15.40 -13.76 6.05
N PRO A 337 15.16 -14.11 7.32
CA PRO A 337 14.67 -15.44 7.71
C PRO A 337 13.39 -15.87 7.00
N ALA A 338 12.48 -14.92 6.74
CA ALA A 338 11.20 -15.18 6.05
C ALA A 338 11.35 -15.67 4.60
N LEU A 339 12.53 -15.50 3.98
CA LEU A 339 12.82 -15.97 2.62
C LEU A 339 13.55 -17.32 2.59
N GLY A 340 13.74 -17.99 3.74
CA GLY A 340 14.26 -19.36 3.76
C GLY A 340 15.66 -19.53 3.18
N GLY A 341 16.52 -18.52 3.32
CA GLY A 341 17.90 -18.51 2.79
C GLY A 341 18.04 -17.88 1.40
N GLU A 342 16.95 -17.52 0.73
CA GLU A 342 16.99 -16.71 -0.48
C GLU A 342 17.31 -15.24 -0.15
N SER A 343 18.14 -14.60 -0.99
CA SER A 343 18.44 -13.18 -0.85
C SER A 343 17.25 -12.33 -1.30
N LEU A 344 17.11 -11.15 -0.70
CA LEU A 344 16.06 -10.19 -1.05
C LEU A 344 16.11 -9.84 -2.54
N GLY A 345 17.32 -9.68 -3.10
CA GLY A 345 17.49 -9.41 -4.52
C GLY A 345 16.98 -10.54 -5.40
N ALA A 346 17.21 -11.81 -5.03
CA ALA A 346 16.68 -12.95 -5.77
C ALA A 346 15.15 -13.04 -5.69
N ALA A 347 14.56 -12.72 -4.54
CA ALA A 347 13.12 -12.77 -4.34
C ALA A 347 12.36 -11.66 -5.09
N VAL A 348 12.88 -10.41 -5.09
CA VAL A 348 12.18 -9.26 -5.68
C VAL A 348 12.48 -9.06 -7.16
N ARG A 349 13.64 -9.53 -7.66
CA ARG A 349 14.04 -9.33 -9.06
C ARG A 349 13.10 -10.06 -10.00
N VAL A 350 12.60 -9.34 -10.99
CA VAL A 350 11.74 -9.89 -12.04
C VAL A 350 12.47 -9.73 -13.37
N PRO A 351 13.16 -10.76 -13.90
CA PRO A 351 13.98 -10.64 -15.11
C PRO A 351 13.23 -10.05 -16.32
N SER A 352 11.90 -10.25 -16.39
CA SER A 352 11.05 -9.68 -17.43
C SER A 352 10.86 -8.15 -17.36
N ARG A 353 11.48 -7.48 -16.39
CA ARG A 353 11.52 -6.02 -16.20
C ARG A 353 12.81 -5.36 -16.70
N ALA A 354 13.73 -6.12 -17.28
CA ALA A 354 14.90 -5.54 -17.94
C ALA A 354 14.46 -4.62 -19.11
N PRO A 355 15.11 -3.45 -19.31
CA PRO A 355 14.63 -2.41 -20.24
C PRO A 355 14.40 -2.90 -21.67
N GLU A 356 15.31 -3.71 -22.20
CA GLU A 356 15.24 -4.30 -23.52
C GLU A 356 14.06 -5.28 -23.65
N LYS A 357 13.74 -6.03 -22.60
CA LYS A 357 12.58 -6.94 -22.56
C LYS A 357 11.26 -6.17 -22.51
N LEU A 358 11.25 -5.03 -21.81
CA LEU A 358 10.08 -4.16 -21.73
C LEU A 358 9.81 -3.50 -23.09
N LEU A 359 10.85 -3.01 -23.77
CA LEU A 359 10.73 -2.41 -25.10
C LEU A 359 10.31 -3.44 -26.17
N ASP A 360 10.92 -4.63 -26.20
CA ASP A 360 10.50 -5.72 -27.10
C ASP A 360 9.02 -6.08 -26.90
N ARG A 361 8.56 -6.12 -25.64
CA ARG A 361 7.16 -6.39 -25.34
C ARG A 361 6.24 -5.26 -25.79
N PHE A 362 6.68 -3.99 -25.65
CA PHE A 362 5.93 -2.85 -26.16
C PHE A 362 5.73 -2.94 -27.67
N ASP A 363 6.78 -3.24 -28.43
CA ASP A 363 6.69 -3.38 -29.89
C ASP A 363 5.77 -4.53 -30.31
N ARG A 364 5.83 -5.67 -29.61
CA ARG A 364 4.89 -6.77 -29.83
C ARG A 364 3.45 -6.40 -29.52
N TRP A 365 3.20 -5.61 -28.47
CA TRP A 365 1.86 -5.16 -28.12
C TRP A 365 1.32 -4.10 -29.08
N ARG A 366 2.18 -3.27 -29.69
CA ARG A 366 1.77 -2.39 -30.78
C ARG A 366 1.26 -3.19 -31.98
N ALA A 367 1.91 -4.30 -32.30
CA ALA A 367 1.47 -5.20 -33.37
C ALA A 367 0.25 -6.05 -32.96
N ARG A 368 0.12 -6.41 -31.69
CA ARG A 368 -0.96 -7.24 -31.13
C ARG A 368 -1.45 -6.71 -29.78
N PRO A 369 -2.43 -5.78 -29.77
CA PRO A 369 -2.91 -5.12 -28.55
C PRO A 369 -3.50 -6.05 -27.49
N ALA A 370 -4.00 -7.24 -27.88
CA ALA A 370 -4.54 -8.23 -26.95
C ALA A 370 -3.57 -8.57 -25.80
N GLY A 371 -2.26 -8.63 -26.10
CA GLY A 371 -1.24 -8.94 -25.10
C GLY A 371 -1.10 -7.88 -24.00
N LEU A 372 -1.48 -6.62 -24.27
CA LEU A 372 -1.47 -5.55 -23.28
C LEU A 372 -2.62 -5.72 -22.28
N VAL A 373 -3.80 -6.11 -22.76
CA VAL A 373 -5.00 -6.31 -21.92
C VAL A 373 -4.81 -7.52 -21.00
N GLU A 374 -4.22 -8.60 -21.51
CA GLU A 374 -3.94 -9.84 -20.76
C GLU A 374 -2.79 -9.71 -19.76
N ALA A 375 -1.96 -8.68 -19.88
CA ALA A 375 -0.79 -8.51 -19.03
C ALA A 375 -1.17 -8.34 -17.55
N ALA A 376 -0.30 -8.85 -16.67
CA ALA A 376 -0.34 -8.52 -15.26
C ALA A 376 -0.21 -7.00 -15.06
N PRO A 377 -0.95 -6.39 -14.12
CA PRO A 377 -0.94 -4.94 -13.92
C PRO A 377 0.44 -4.31 -13.80
N THR A 378 1.32 -4.83 -12.93
CA THR A 378 2.66 -4.27 -12.75
C THR A 378 3.51 -4.37 -14.03
N LEU A 379 3.26 -5.38 -14.87
CA LEU A 379 3.96 -5.54 -16.13
C LEU A 379 3.51 -4.50 -17.15
N ALA A 380 2.21 -4.28 -17.29
CA ALA A 380 1.69 -3.27 -18.20
C ALA A 380 2.22 -1.87 -17.85
N PHE A 381 2.21 -1.50 -16.56
CA PHE A 381 2.78 -0.24 -16.10
C PHE A 381 4.28 -0.14 -16.37
N ALA A 382 5.05 -1.21 -16.12
CA ALA A 382 6.49 -1.21 -16.41
C ALA A 382 6.78 -1.02 -17.91
N VAL A 383 6.04 -1.71 -18.79
CA VAL A 383 6.22 -1.62 -20.25
C VAL A 383 5.85 -0.25 -20.77
N ILE A 384 4.67 0.27 -20.39
CA ILE A 384 4.20 1.58 -20.82
C ILE A 384 5.14 2.68 -20.28
N GLY A 385 5.56 2.58 -19.03
CA GLY A 385 6.49 3.53 -18.42
C GLY A 385 7.88 3.51 -19.08
N GLN A 386 8.39 2.32 -19.45
CA GLN A 386 9.64 2.21 -20.23
C GLN A 386 9.49 2.84 -21.62
N ALA A 387 8.38 2.56 -22.32
CA ALA A 387 8.11 3.16 -23.63
C ALA A 387 8.02 4.69 -23.57
N ARG A 388 7.39 5.24 -22.52
CA ARG A 388 7.40 6.69 -22.27
C ARG A 388 8.80 7.22 -21.99
N SER A 389 9.59 6.52 -21.16
CA SER A 389 10.97 6.89 -20.86
C SER A 389 11.86 6.93 -22.11
N ALA A 390 11.61 6.03 -23.05
CA ALA A 390 12.30 5.96 -24.34
C ALA A 390 11.75 6.96 -25.38
N GLY A 391 10.77 7.80 -25.04
CA GLY A 391 10.17 8.78 -25.95
C GLY A 391 9.26 8.18 -27.03
N LEU A 392 8.87 6.91 -26.91
CA LEU A 392 8.02 6.22 -27.89
C LEU A 392 6.54 6.59 -27.78
N ILE A 393 6.11 7.07 -26.62
CA ILE A 393 4.75 7.56 -26.38
C ILE A 393 4.76 8.84 -25.58
N THR A 394 3.73 9.66 -25.79
CA THR A 394 3.53 10.90 -25.03
C THR A 394 2.89 10.63 -23.66
N PRO A 395 3.01 11.55 -22.69
CA PRO A 395 2.31 11.43 -21.41
C PRO A 395 0.79 11.28 -21.55
N SER A 396 0.17 11.99 -22.51
CA SER A 396 -1.27 11.87 -22.76
C SER A 396 -1.66 10.50 -23.32
N HIS A 397 -0.79 9.89 -24.13
CA HIS A 397 -1.02 8.53 -24.63
C HIS A 397 -0.87 7.49 -23.52
N GLU A 398 0.16 7.60 -22.68
CA GLU A 398 0.31 6.77 -21.47
C GLU A 398 -0.95 6.85 -20.60
N ALA A 399 -1.43 8.06 -20.30
CA ALA A 399 -2.58 8.24 -19.42
C ALA A 399 -3.82 7.51 -19.96
N ARG A 400 -4.12 7.65 -21.26
CA ARG A 400 -5.23 6.92 -21.90
C ARG A 400 -5.06 5.40 -21.79
N LEU A 401 -3.90 4.88 -22.17
CA LEU A 401 -3.64 3.43 -22.10
C LEU A 401 -3.82 2.87 -20.69
N LEU A 402 -3.31 3.58 -19.68
CA LEU A 402 -3.41 3.13 -18.29
C LEU A 402 -4.84 3.24 -17.75
N SER A 403 -5.60 4.30 -18.09
CA SER A 403 -7.02 4.42 -17.74
C SER A 403 -7.86 3.29 -18.34
N ASP A 404 -7.63 2.96 -19.61
CA ASP A 404 -8.33 1.88 -20.30
C ASP A 404 -8.00 0.53 -19.65
N LEU A 405 -6.74 0.32 -19.26
CA LEU A 405 -6.31 -0.91 -18.59
C LEU A 405 -6.87 -1.06 -17.17
N LEU A 406 -6.88 0.01 -16.38
CA LEU A 406 -7.50 0.00 -15.05
C LEU A 406 -8.97 -0.41 -15.16
N THR A 407 -9.67 0.15 -16.15
CA THR A 407 -11.06 -0.20 -16.46
C THR A 407 -11.19 -1.66 -16.91
N GLY A 408 -10.36 -2.10 -17.85
CA GLY A 408 -10.38 -3.46 -18.38
C GLY A 408 -10.11 -4.52 -17.33
N TRP A 409 -9.15 -4.28 -16.42
CA TRP A 409 -8.86 -5.21 -15.32
C TRP A 409 -10.00 -5.27 -14.32
N ALA A 410 -10.56 -4.13 -13.92
CA ALA A 410 -11.69 -4.05 -13.02
C ALA A 410 -12.91 -4.83 -13.56
N VAL A 411 -13.23 -4.64 -14.84
CA VAL A 411 -14.31 -5.38 -15.53
C VAL A 411 -14.00 -6.88 -15.56
N ARG A 412 -12.80 -7.28 -16.02
CA ARG A 412 -12.41 -8.68 -16.11
C ARG A 412 -12.48 -9.38 -14.76
N SER A 413 -11.94 -8.77 -13.71
CA SER A 413 -11.95 -9.32 -12.35
C SER A 413 -13.38 -9.59 -11.86
N SER A 414 -14.31 -8.67 -12.11
CA SER A 414 -15.71 -8.80 -11.75
C SER A 414 -16.40 -9.96 -12.50
N LEU A 415 -16.13 -10.08 -13.81
CA LEU A 415 -16.68 -11.15 -14.64
C LEU A 415 -16.07 -12.52 -14.28
N ASP A 416 -14.76 -12.60 -14.10
CA ASP A 416 -14.06 -13.84 -13.69
C ASP A 416 -14.58 -14.35 -12.34
N THR A 417 -14.78 -13.44 -11.38
CA THR A 417 -15.40 -13.76 -10.09
C THR A 417 -16.79 -14.33 -10.29
N SER A 418 -17.61 -13.70 -11.13
CA SER A 418 -18.97 -14.16 -11.42
C SER A 418 -18.98 -15.56 -12.04
N VAL A 419 -18.04 -15.85 -12.95
CA VAL A 419 -17.86 -17.17 -13.57
C VAL A 419 -17.42 -18.21 -12.54
N LEU A 420 -16.47 -17.87 -11.66
CA LEU A 420 -16.01 -18.77 -10.60
C LEU A 420 -17.14 -19.11 -9.61
N CYS A 421 -17.93 -18.10 -9.22
CA CYS A 421 -19.12 -18.30 -8.39
C CYS A 421 -20.14 -19.20 -9.08
N ALA A 422 -20.44 -18.99 -10.37
CA ALA A 422 -21.37 -19.83 -11.12
C ALA A 422 -20.90 -21.30 -11.20
N LYS A 423 -19.59 -21.53 -11.39
CA LYS A 423 -18.99 -22.86 -11.38
C LYS A 423 -19.09 -23.53 -10.01
N ALA A 424 -18.81 -22.80 -8.94
CA ALA A 424 -18.91 -23.32 -7.56
C ALA A 424 -20.35 -23.63 -7.14
N SER A 425 -21.33 -22.90 -7.68
CA SER A 425 -22.76 -23.08 -7.38
C SER A 425 -23.45 -24.19 -8.19
N SER A 426 -22.78 -24.77 -9.19
CA SER A 426 -23.36 -25.84 -10.01
C SER A 426 -23.32 -27.18 -9.23
N PRO A 427 -24.44 -27.89 -9.04
CA PRO A 427 -24.43 -29.21 -8.39
C PRO A 427 -23.62 -30.21 -9.25
N PRO A 428 -23.00 -31.25 -8.65
CA PRO A 428 -22.37 -32.30 -9.44
C PRO A 428 -23.42 -32.93 -10.34
N VAL A 429 -23.16 -32.93 -11.65
CA VAL A 429 -23.98 -33.64 -12.63
C VAL A 429 -24.02 -35.11 -12.19
N PRO A 430 -25.20 -35.72 -11.94
CA PRO A 430 -25.27 -37.15 -11.72
C PRO A 430 -24.72 -37.80 -13.00
N LEU A 431 -23.65 -38.57 -12.87
CA LEU A 431 -23.24 -39.51 -13.91
C LEU A 431 -24.45 -40.38 -14.20
N LEU A 432 -25.09 -40.13 -15.34
CA LEU A 432 -26.07 -41.04 -15.93
C LEU A 432 -25.44 -42.43 -15.95
N MET A 433 -25.94 -43.31 -15.09
CA MET A 433 -25.70 -44.75 -15.18
C MET A 433 -26.13 -45.17 -16.58
N ARG A 434 -25.14 -45.47 -17.43
CA ARG A 434 -25.36 -46.28 -18.63
C ARG A 434 -25.80 -47.66 -18.14
N SER A 435 -27.03 -48.02 -18.49
CA SER A 435 -27.51 -49.41 -18.47
C SER A 435 -26.98 -50.15 -19.69
#